data_AF-A0A8J4DC42-F1
#
_entry.id   AF-A0A8J4DC42-F1
#
_cell.length_a   1.000
_cell.length_b   1.000
_cell.length_c   1.000
_cell.angle_alpha   90.00
_cell.angle_beta   90.00
_cell.angle_gamma   90.00
#
_symmetry.space_group_name_H-M   'P 1'
#
loop_
_entity.id
_entity.type
_entity.pdbx_description
1 polymer ?
#
loop_
_entity_poly.entity_id
_entity_poly.type
_entity_poly.pdbx_seq_one_letter_code
_entity_poly.pdbx_strand_id
1 'polypeptide(L)'
;MSTSLPHVIQVAFVLGIQAFQHSDRGGCGLFNTLGCFAGWPNATGPRDNSITLYHNVELGWYLHYLVKHPLGMGMEDNLQMHLHHFSTISLLLISFTLNLYRSGVLVLCLLNLSNPFLHVAKVLHYVEAPADKLAFLLFAIAFFLSRIVAYPLVVLRA
;
A
#
# COMPACT_ATOMS: atom_id res chain seq x y z
N MET A 1 -12.87 -20.73 11.37
CA MET A 1 -13.17 -19.49 10.61
C MET A 1 -11.87 -18.68 10.51
N SER A 2 -10.90 -19.13 9.69
CA SER A 2 -9.55 -18.51 9.63
C SER A 2 -8.78 -18.83 8.33
N THR A 3 -9.46 -18.92 7.19
CA THR A 3 -8.81 -19.23 5.89
C THR A 3 -8.80 -18.05 4.90
N SER A 4 -9.37 -16.90 5.24
CA SER A 4 -9.51 -15.76 4.31
C SER A 4 -8.29 -14.83 4.25
N LEU A 5 -7.50 -14.74 5.32
CA LEU A 5 -6.34 -13.84 5.39
C LEU A 5 -5.24 -14.11 4.33
N PRO A 6 -4.82 -15.37 4.05
CA PRO A 6 -3.77 -15.61 3.06
C PRO A 6 -4.22 -15.27 1.64
N HIS A 7 -5.50 -15.49 1.32
CA HIS A 7 -6.03 -15.20 -0.02
C HIS A 7 -6.12 -13.71 -0.29
N VAL A 8 -6.54 -12.89 0.68
CA VAL A 8 -6.62 -11.43 0.47
C VAL A 8 -5.24 -10.82 0.31
N ILE A 9 -4.24 -11.28 1.08
CA ILE A 9 -2.85 -10.82 0.96
C ILE A 9 -2.28 -11.19 -0.41
N GLN A 10 -2.53 -12.42 -0.88
CA GLN A 10 -2.10 -12.86 -2.22
C GLN A 10 -2.76 -12.05 -3.33
N VAL A 11 -4.06 -11.79 -3.23
CA VAL A 11 -4.81 -11.01 -4.23
C VAL A 11 -4.32 -9.56 -4.28
N ALA A 12 -4.17 -8.90 -3.13
CA ALA A 12 -3.67 -7.52 -3.08
C ALA A 12 -2.24 -7.40 -3.64
N PHE A 13 -1.37 -8.38 -3.35
CA PHE A 13 0.00 -8.39 -3.86
C PHE A 13 0.05 -8.61 -5.38
N VAL A 14 -0.72 -9.56 -5.90
CA VAL A 14 -0.79 -9.83 -7.35
C VAL A 14 -1.40 -8.65 -8.10
N LEU A 15 -2.49 -8.08 -7.58
CA LEU A 15 -3.11 -6.87 -8.16
C LEU A 15 -2.15 -5.68 -8.11
N GLY A 16 -1.37 -5.53 -7.03
CA GLY A 16 -0.34 -4.50 -6.92
C GLY A 16 0.77 -4.63 -7.96
N ILE A 17 1.28 -5.85 -8.19
CA ILE A 17 2.27 -6.11 -9.24
C ILE A 17 1.68 -5.82 -10.62
N GLN A 18 0.46 -6.25 -10.88
CA GLN A 18 -0.22 -6.02 -12.17
C GLN A 18 -0.44 -4.52 -12.42
N ALA A 19 -0.94 -3.79 -11.42
CA ALA A 19 -1.14 -2.34 -11.51
C ALA A 19 0.19 -1.60 -11.70
N PHE A 20 1.25 -2.02 -11.01
CA PHE A 20 2.59 -1.45 -11.20
C PHE A 20 3.14 -1.72 -12.60
N GLN A 21 3.06 -2.96 -13.09
CA GLN A 21 3.50 -3.30 -14.45
C GLN A 21 2.73 -2.54 -15.52
N HIS A 22 1.43 -2.32 -15.32
CA HIS A 22 0.62 -1.54 -16.24
C HIS A 22 0.96 -0.04 -16.16
N SER A 23 1.28 0.47 -14.98
CA SER A 23 1.79 1.84 -14.79
C SER A 23 3.16 2.04 -15.44
N ASP A 24 4.07 1.08 -15.29
CA ASP A 24 5.43 1.11 -15.85
C ASP A 24 5.43 1.07 -17.38
N ARG A 25 4.58 0.23 -17.98
CA ARG A 25 4.31 0.24 -19.44
C ARG A 25 3.77 1.60 -19.93
N GLY A 26 3.07 2.32 -19.05
CA GLY A 26 2.58 3.67 -19.30
C GLY A 26 3.63 4.78 -19.09
N GLY A 27 4.88 4.43 -18.79
CA GLY A 27 6.00 5.35 -18.55
C GLY A 27 6.17 5.80 -17.10
N CYS A 28 5.40 5.25 -16.16
CA CYS A 28 5.48 5.58 -14.73
C CYS A 28 6.03 4.40 -13.93
N GLY A 29 7.35 4.43 -13.68
CA GLY A 29 8.10 3.35 -13.03
C GLY A 29 8.98 3.84 -11.89
N LEU A 30 9.68 2.90 -11.22
CA LEU A 30 10.57 3.20 -10.09
C LEU A 30 11.78 4.07 -10.46
N PHE A 31 12.25 3.99 -11.71
CA PHE A 31 13.44 4.73 -12.17
C PHE A 31 13.09 5.92 -13.07
N ASN A 32 11.83 6.04 -13.49
CA ASN A 32 11.33 7.15 -14.30
C ASN A 32 9.93 7.54 -13.81
N THR A 33 9.88 8.60 -13.01
CA THR A 33 8.66 9.13 -12.40
C THR A 33 8.03 10.26 -13.20
N LEU A 34 8.72 10.80 -14.21
CA LEU A 34 8.20 11.89 -15.05
C LEU A 34 6.94 11.45 -15.82
N GLY A 35 6.89 10.20 -16.28
CA GLY A 35 5.70 9.66 -16.95
C GLY A 35 4.51 9.40 -16.01
N CYS A 36 4.68 9.51 -14.69
CA CYS A 36 3.57 9.47 -13.74
C CYS A 36 2.69 10.72 -13.80
N PHE A 37 3.26 11.85 -14.23
CA PHE A 37 2.56 13.14 -14.37
C PHE A 37 2.15 13.45 -15.81
N ALA A 38 2.32 12.50 -16.74
CA ALA A 38 1.95 12.68 -18.13
C ALA A 38 0.45 13.03 -18.28
N GLY A 39 0.17 14.21 -18.82
CA GLY A 39 -1.20 14.70 -19.03
C GLY A 39 -1.87 15.31 -17.79
N TRP A 40 -1.21 15.36 -16.64
CA TRP A 40 -1.72 16.06 -15.46
C TRP A 40 -1.66 17.59 -15.67
N PRO A 41 -2.66 18.39 -15.23
CA PRO A 41 -3.87 18.02 -14.48
C PRO A 41 -5.06 17.57 -15.36
N ASN A 42 -5.02 17.88 -16.67
CA ASN A 42 -6.14 17.68 -17.59
C ASN A 42 -6.14 16.30 -18.26
N ALA A 43 -5.78 15.25 -17.52
CA ALA A 43 -5.75 13.89 -18.05
C ALA A 43 -7.19 13.43 -18.32
N THR A 44 -7.68 13.65 -19.54
CA THR A 44 -9.05 13.35 -19.98
C THR A 44 -9.20 11.97 -20.61
N GLY A 45 -8.11 11.19 -20.69
CA GLY A 45 -8.13 9.82 -21.20
C GLY A 45 -8.79 8.83 -20.23
N PRO A 46 -9.33 7.70 -20.73
CA PRO A 46 -9.88 6.65 -19.89
C PRO A 46 -8.79 6.11 -18.94
N ARG A 47 -9.14 6.03 -17.65
CA ARG A 47 -8.26 5.48 -16.62
C ARG A 47 -8.18 3.98 -16.82
N ASP A 48 -6.98 3.43 -16.69
CA ASP A 48 -6.81 1.99 -16.75
C ASP A 48 -7.58 1.31 -15.60
N ASN A 49 -8.32 0.26 -15.96
CA ASN A 49 -9.13 -0.54 -15.07
C ASN A 49 -8.27 -1.24 -14.00
N SER A 50 -7.05 -1.66 -14.33
CA SER A 50 -6.18 -2.36 -13.38
C SER A 50 -5.74 -1.46 -12.23
N ILE A 51 -5.32 -0.23 -12.55
CA ILE A 51 -4.96 0.80 -11.59
C ILE A 51 -6.16 1.20 -10.72
N THR A 52 -7.31 1.42 -11.36
CA THR A 52 -8.54 1.80 -10.65
C THR A 52 -9.00 0.71 -9.68
N LEU A 53 -8.95 -0.55 -10.11
CA LEU A 53 -9.29 -1.70 -9.28
C LEU A 53 -8.35 -1.81 -8.07
N TYR A 54 -7.04 -1.71 -8.30
CA TYR A 54 -6.05 -1.76 -7.23
C TYR A 54 -6.29 -0.64 -6.20
N HIS A 55 -6.53 0.59 -6.65
CA HIS A 55 -6.81 1.74 -5.78
C HIS A 55 -8.07 1.52 -4.92
N ASN A 56 -9.13 0.97 -5.51
CA ASN A 56 -10.38 0.66 -4.78
C ASN A 56 -10.21 -0.47 -3.76
N VAL A 57 -9.45 -1.51 -4.09
CA VAL A 57 -9.15 -2.61 -3.17
C VAL A 57 -8.34 -2.10 -1.97
N GLU A 58 -7.30 -1.30 -2.22
CA GLU A 58 -6.49 -0.69 -1.15
C GLU A 58 -7.33 0.25 -0.28
N LEU A 59 -8.18 1.09 -0.88
CA LEU A 59 -9.10 1.95 -0.13
C LEU A 59 -10.04 1.13 0.76
N GLY A 60 -10.63 0.05 0.23
CA GLY A 60 -11.48 -0.86 1.01
C GLY A 60 -10.74 -1.52 2.17
N TRP A 61 -9.48 -1.92 1.95
CA TRP A 61 -8.62 -2.48 2.99
C TRP A 61 -8.37 -1.48 4.12
N TYR A 62 -7.97 -0.25 3.81
CA TYR A 62 -7.74 0.78 4.83
C TYR A 62 -9.02 1.22 5.56
N LEU A 63 -10.16 1.29 4.86
CA LEU A 63 -11.46 1.54 5.50
C LEU A 63 -11.84 0.41 6.48
N HIS A 64 -11.57 -0.85 6.13
CA HIS A 64 -11.76 -1.97 7.06
C HIS A 64 -10.93 -1.81 8.34
N TYR A 65 -9.66 -1.39 8.24
CA TYR A 65 -8.83 -1.12 9.42
C TYR A 65 -9.33 0.04 10.29
N LEU A 66 -9.99 1.03 9.68
CA LEU A 66 -10.60 2.13 10.42
C LEU A 66 -11.84 1.69 11.20
N VAL A 67 -12.69 0.86 10.58
CA VAL A 67 -14.00 0.46 11.12
C VAL A 67 -13.92 -0.74 12.07
N LYS A 68 -12.92 -1.63 11.97
CA LYS A 68 -12.82 -2.80 12.86
C LYS A 68 -12.72 -2.43 14.35
N HIS A 69 -12.05 -1.32 14.67
CA HIS A 69 -11.79 -0.88 16.05
C HIS A 69 -13.05 -0.41 16.78
N PRO A 70 -13.87 0.54 16.25
CA PRO A 70 -15.13 0.92 16.90
C PRO A 70 -16.14 -0.24 17.00
N LEU A 71 -15.96 -1.31 16.23
CA LEU A 71 -16.77 -2.53 16.32
C LEU A 71 -16.21 -3.57 17.31
N GLY A 72 -15.10 -3.27 18.01
CA GLY A 72 -14.48 -4.17 18.98
C GLY A 72 -13.91 -5.46 18.37
N MET A 73 -13.60 -5.44 17.06
CA MET A 73 -13.11 -6.62 16.34
C MET A 73 -11.57 -6.63 16.25
N GLY A 74 -10.95 -7.64 16.87
CA GLY A 74 -9.52 -7.90 16.76
C GLY A 74 -8.67 -7.13 17.78
N MET A 75 -7.36 -7.13 17.55
CA MET A 75 -6.40 -6.42 18.39
C MET A 75 -6.45 -4.91 18.12
N GLU A 76 -6.58 -4.12 19.18
CA GLU A 76 -6.56 -2.66 19.10
C GLU A 76 -5.19 -2.16 18.58
N ASP A 77 -5.22 -1.19 17.67
CA ASP A 77 -4.01 -0.54 17.16
C ASP A 77 -3.83 0.79 17.91
N ASN A 78 -2.57 1.15 18.20
CA ASN A 78 -2.25 2.42 18.85
C ASN A 78 -2.78 3.62 18.06
N LEU A 79 -3.07 4.74 18.75
CA LEU A 79 -3.57 5.98 18.14
C LEU A 79 -2.74 6.44 16.93
N GLN A 80 -1.42 6.29 16.99
CA GLN A 80 -0.52 6.62 15.88
C GLN A 80 -0.85 5.84 14.60
N MET A 81 -1.15 4.54 14.71
CA MET A 81 -1.52 3.71 13.56
C MET A 81 -2.92 4.06 13.05
N HIS A 82 -3.82 4.44 13.96
CA HIS A 82 -5.15 4.92 13.58
C HIS A 82 -5.09 6.22 12.76
N LEU A 83 -4.26 7.18 13.19
CA LEU A 83 -3.98 8.41 12.45
C LEU A 83 -3.29 8.12 11.10
N HIS A 84 -2.43 7.10 11.04
CA HIS A 84 -1.80 6.66 9.79
C HIS A 84 -2.83 6.10 8.78
N HIS A 85 -3.81 5.32 9.24
CA HIS A 85 -4.89 4.85 8.36
C HIS A 85 -5.73 6.01 7.84
N PHE A 86 -6.08 6.96 8.71
CA PHE A 86 -6.81 8.16 8.31
C PHE A 86 -6.06 9.00 7.26
N SER A 87 -4.76 9.22 7.46
CA SER A 87 -3.94 9.97 6.50
C SER A 87 -3.79 9.23 5.17
N THR A 88 -3.60 7.92 5.19
CA THR A 88 -3.49 7.11 3.97
C THR A 88 -4.79 7.12 3.16
N ILE A 89 -5.95 7.02 3.83
CA ILE A 89 -7.27 7.15 3.18
C ILE A 89 -7.41 8.53 2.53
N SER A 90 -7.03 9.59 3.24
CA SER A 90 -7.08 10.95 2.70
C SER A 90 -6.19 11.13 1.48
N LEU A 91 -4.97 10.60 1.51
CA LEU A 91 -4.03 10.62 0.38
C LEU A 91 -4.55 9.82 -0.82
N LEU A 92 -5.19 8.66 -0.58
CA LEU A 92 -5.82 7.87 -1.64
C LEU A 92 -6.95 8.63 -2.32
N LEU A 93 -7.81 9.30 -1.55
CA LEU A 93 -8.92 10.10 -2.09
C LEU A 93 -8.42 11.31 -2.87
N ILE A 94 -7.44 12.05 -2.33
CA ILE A 94 -6.82 13.20 -3.00
C ILE A 94 -6.12 12.78 -4.30
N SER A 95 -5.37 11.68 -4.28
CA SER A 95 -4.73 11.13 -5.47
C SER A 95 -5.76 10.78 -6.54
N PHE A 96 -6.91 10.25 -6.13
CA PHE A 96 -7.98 9.86 -7.05
C PHE A 96 -8.69 11.07 -7.67
N THR A 97 -9.00 12.09 -6.88
CA THR A 97 -9.73 13.31 -7.33
C THR A 97 -8.85 14.24 -8.16
N LEU A 98 -7.55 14.32 -7.86
CA LEU A 98 -6.59 15.14 -8.60
C LEU A 98 -6.00 14.44 -9.83
N ASN A 99 -6.50 13.26 -10.24
CA ASN A 99 -5.94 12.47 -11.34
C ASN A 99 -4.45 12.10 -11.18
N LEU A 100 -3.96 12.01 -9.94
CA LEU A 100 -2.61 11.59 -9.57
C LEU A 100 -2.55 10.07 -9.29
N TYR A 101 -3.33 9.28 -10.04
CA TYR A 101 -3.50 7.85 -9.76
C TYR A 101 -2.23 7.04 -10.09
N ARG A 102 -1.47 7.41 -11.11
CA ARG A 102 -0.21 6.72 -11.47
C ARG A 102 0.87 6.89 -10.40
N SER A 103 1.08 8.13 -9.93
CA SER A 103 1.98 8.40 -8.81
C SER A 103 1.44 7.79 -7.50
N GLY A 104 0.12 7.79 -7.31
CA GLY A 104 -0.54 7.12 -6.19
C GLY A 104 -0.23 5.62 -6.10
N VAL A 105 -0.34 4.89 -7.22
CA VAL A 105 0.01 3.46 -7.28
C VAL A 105 1.50 3.23 -7.00
N LEU A 106 2.39 4.04 -7.56
CA LEU A 106 3.83 3.94 -7.30
C LEU A 106 4.15 4.07 -5.80
N VAL A 107 3.56 5.10 -5.16
CA VAL A 107 3.72 5.33 -3.72
C VAL A 107 3.10 4.20 -2.91
N LEU A 108 1.89 3.74 -3.25
CA LEU A 108 1.24 2.61 -2.60
C LEU A 108 2.08 1.34 -2.65
N CYS A 109 2.63 0.97 -3.80
CA CYS A 109 3.46 -0.23 -3.94
C CYS A 109 4.71 -0.15 -3.06
N LEU A 110 5.39 1.01 -3.01
CA LEU A 110 6.55 1.22 -2.14
C LEU A 110 6.19 1.10 -0.65
N LEU A 111 5.08 1.71 -0.23
CA LEU A 111 4.65 1.69 1.17
C LEU A 111 4.13 0.31 1.57
N ASN A 112 3.44 -0.41 0.70
CA ASN A 112 2.85 -1.71 1.03
C ASN A 112 3.86 -2.87 1.03
N LEU A 113 5.06 -2.68 0.48
CA LEU A 113 6.09 -3.72 0.41
C LEU A 113 6.47 -4.33 1.77
N SER A 114 6.48 -3.52 2.85
CA SER A 114 6.84 -4.02 4.18
C SER A 114 5.69 -4.72 4.91
N ASN A 115 4.44 -4.46 4.53
CA ASN A 115 3.26 -4.83 5.31
C ASN A 115 3.08 -6.35 5.46
N PRO A 116 3.36 -7.20 4.45
CA PRO A 116 3.31 -8.65 4.62
C PRO A 116 4.18 -9.15 5.78
N PHE A 117 5.39 -8.61 5.93
CA PHE A 117 6.30 -8.96 7.02
C PHE A 117 5.73 -8.56 8.39
N LEU A 118 5.08 -7.39 8.47
CA LEU A 118 4.42 -6.93 9.70
C LEU A 118 3.26 -7.84 10.09
N HIS A 119 2.42 -8.23 9.13
CA HIS A 119 1.29 -9.13 9.38
C HIS A 119 1.78 -10.51 9.84
N VAL A 120 2.83 -11.05 9.21
CA VAL A 120 3.47 -12.30 9.63
C VAL A 120 4.04 -12.18 11.04
N ALA A 121 4.75 -11.08 11.35
CA ALA A 121 5.30 -10.84 12.69
C ALA A 121 4.20 -10.76 13.76
N LYS A 122 3.09 -10.04 13.49
CA LYS A 122 1.94 -9.96 14.41
C LYS A 122 1.31 -11.33 14.64
N VAL A 123 1.14 -12.14 13.60
CA VAL A 123 0.57 -13.49 13.73
C VAL A 123 1.50 -14.40 14.53
N LEU A 124 2.81 -14.39 14.23
CA LEU A 124 3.81 -15.18 14.97
C LEU A 124 3.88 -14.77 16.45
N HIS A 125 3.82 -13.47 16.73
CA HIS A 125 3.76 -12.96 18.09
C HIS A 125 2.49 -13.42 18.83
N TYR A 126 1.34 -13.39 18.14
CA TYR A 126 0.07 -13.84 18.70
C TYR A 126 0.04 -15.33 19.05
N VAL A 127 0.71 -16.17 18.26
CA VAL A 127 0.82 -17.62 18.53
C VAL A 127 2.06 -17.99 19.37
N GLU A 128 2.76 -16.99 19.92
CA GLU A 128 3.97 -17.15 20.75
C GLU A 128 5.09 -17.95 20.05
N ALA A 129 5.18 -17.85 18.72
CA ALA A 129 6.22 -18.54 17.96
C ALA A 129 7.58 -17.82 18.10
N PRO A 130 8.70 -18.56 18.25
CA PRO A 130 10.03 -17.98 18.48
C PRO A 130 10.58 -17.18 17.28
N ALA A 131 9.94 -17.29 16.11
CA ALA A 131 10.30 -16.58 14.90
C ALA A 131 9.70 -15.16 14.81
N ASP A 132 8.91 -14.72 15.80
CA ASP A 132 8.26 -13.41 15.83
C ASP A 132 9.27 -12.25 15.72
N LYS A 133 10.36 -12.31 16.49
CA LYS A 133 11.43 -11.30 16.48
C LYS A 133 12.15 -11.24 15.14
N LEU A 134 12.38 -12.39 14.51
CA LEU A 134 13.01 -12.46 13.19
C LEU A 134 12.11 -11.85 12.12
N ALA A 135 10.81 -12.19 12.13
CA ALA A 135 9.84 -11.59 11.22
C ALA A 135 9.71 -10.07 11.43
N PHE A 136 9.75 -9.62 12.69
CA PHE A 136 9.74 -8.20 13.01
C PHE A 136 11.01 -7.48 12.54
N LEU A 137 12.18 -8.11 12.64
CA LEU A 137 13.43 -7.58 12.10
C LEU A 137 13.37 -7.44 10.57
N LEU A 138 12.87 -8.47 9.87
CA LEU A 138 12.67 -8.41 8.41
C LEU A 138 11.70 -7.29 8.03
N PHE A 139 10.62 -7.11 8.79
CA PHE A 139 9.73 -5.97 8.65
C PHE A 139 10.48 -4.64 8.81
N ALA A 140 11.29 -4.49 9.85
CA ALA A 140 12.02 -3.24 10.12
C ALA A 140 12.99 -2.90 8.97
N ILE A 141 13.71 -3.90 8.44
CA ILE A 141 14.60 -3.73 7.29
C ILE A 141 13.80 -3.32 6.06
N ALA A 142 12.72 -4.05 5.73
CA ALA A 142 11.88 -3.74 4.58
C ALA A 142 11.23 -2.35 4.69
N PHE A 143 10.78 -1.98 5.89
CA PHE A 143 10.21 -0.67 6.18
C PHE A 143 11.22 0.45 5.98
N PHE A 144 12.44 0.29 6.50
CA PHE A 144 13.52 1.26 6.34
C PHE A 144 13.89 1.44 4.87
N LEU A 145 14.12 0.34 4.15
CA LEU A 145 14.47 0.38 2.74
C LEU A 145 13.37 1.00 1.88
N SER A 146 12.10 0.68 2.13
CA SER A 146 11.02 1.16 1.27
C SER A 146 10.67 2.64 1.51
N ARG A 147 10.67 3.09 2.78
CA ARG A 147 10.21 4.44 3.15
C ARG A 147 11.32 5.47 3.31
N ILE A 148 12.50 5.07 3.79
CA ILE A 148 13.59 6.01 4.05
C ILE A 148 14.54 6.07 2.85
N VAL A 149 14.74 4.95 2.15
CA VAL A 149 15.67 4.89 1.02
C VAL A 149 14.94 5.02 -0.31
N ALA A 150 14.02 4.11 -0.62
CA ALA A 150 13.38 4.07 -1.94
C ALA A 150 12.44 5.27 -2.18
N TYR A 151 11.59 5.63 -1.20
CA TYR A 151 10.66 6.76 -1.36
C TYR A 151 11.32 8.08 -1.81
N PRO A 152 12.36 8.62 -1.13
CA PRO A 152 13.00 9.85 -1.59
C PRO A 152 13.77 9.66 -2.90
N LEU A 153 14.39 8.50 -3.13
CA LEU A 153 15.17 8.26 -4.35
C LEU A 153 14.29 8.09 -5.60
N VAL A 154 13.05 7.65 -5.43
CA VAL A 154 12.11 7.44 -6.53
C VAL A 154 11.21 8.66 -6.71
N VAL A 155 10.57 9.13 -5.64
CA VAL A 155 9.51 10.14 -5.72
C VAL A 155 10.07 11.56 -5.69
N LEU A 156 11.12 11.84 -4.91
CA LEU A 156 11.72 13.20 -4.83
C LEU A 156 12.77 13.47 -5.91
N ARG A 157 13.12 12.45 -6.73
CA ARG A 157 13.97 12.64 -7.93
C ARG A 157 13.17 13.02 -9.18
N ALA A 158 11.85 13.17 -9.07
CA ALA A 158 10.95 13.58 -10.15
C ALA A 158 11.09 15.07 -10.48
#